data_AF-A0A6A3BHI0-F1
#
_entry.id   AF-A0A6A3BHI0-F1
#
_cell.length_a   1.000
_cell.length_b   1.000
_cell.length_c   1.000
_cell.angle_alpha   90.00
_cell.angle_beta   90.00
_cell.angle_gamma   90.00
#
_symmetry.space_group_name_H-M   'P 1'
#
loop_
_entity.id
_entity.type
_entity.pdbx_description
1 polymer ?
#
loop_
_entity_poly.entity_id
_entity_poly.type
_entity_poly.pdbx_seq_one_letter_code
_entity_poly.pdbx_strand_id
1 'polypeptide(L)'
;MSSSSTALRELQRDLESKANDLSKLQKGRPNQAHIAKNHQVRKKYTIQLGENELVLKELNLLNEDANVYKLIGPVLVKQDLAEANANVRKRIEYISAEL
;
A
#
# COMPACT_ATOMS: atom_id res chain seq x y z
N MET A 1 -54.17 -3.95 -29.68
CA MET A 1 -53.81 -4.60 -28.39
C MET A 1 -52.49 -5.39 -28.46
N SER A 2 -52.04 -5.88 -29.62
CA SER A 2 -50.79 -6.66 -29.75
C SER A 2 -49.50 -5.87 -29.43
N SER A 3 -49.39 -4.63 -29.91
CA SER A 3 -48.18 -3.80 -29.79
C SER A 3 -47.78 -3.44 -28.35
N SER A 4 -48.76 -3.35 -27.45
CA SER A 4 -48.52 -3.06 -26.03
C SER A 4 -47.87 -4.24 -25.29
N SER A 5 -48.13 -5.48 -25.72
CA SER A 5 -47.53 -6.68 -25.12
C SER A 5 -46.06 -6.86 -25.51
N THR A 6 -45.69 -6.46 -26.73
CA THR A 6 -44.31 -6.51 -27.24
C THR A 6 -43.45 -5.47 -26.53
N ALA A 7 -43.93 -4.23 -26.41
CA ALA A 7 -43.23 -3.17 -25.67
C ALA A 7 -43.01 -3.54 -24.19
N LEU A 8 -43.98 -4.21 -23.57
CA LEU A 8 -43.85 -4.68 -22.18
C LEU A 8 -42.76 -5.76 -22.02
N ARG A 9 -42.68 -6.69 -22.98
CA ARG A 9 -41.64 -7.74 -23.01
C ARG A 9 -40.25 -7.16 -23.24
N GLU A 10 -40.15 -6.15 -24.10
CA GLU A 10 -38.89 -5.47 -24.39
C GLU A 10 -38.39 -4.69 -23.17
N LEU A 11 -39.30 -3.98 -22.49
CA LEU A 11 -39.00 -3.30 -21.23
C LEU A 11 -38.57 -4.28 -20.12
N GLN A 12 -39.21 -5.45 -20.02
CA GLN A 12 -38.83 -6.48 -19.06
C GLN A 12 -37.43 -7.01 -19.34
N ARG A 13 -37.09 -7.27 -20.60
CA ARG A 13 -35.76 -7.72 -21.02
C ARG A 13 -34.68 -6.67 -20.72
N ASP A 14 -34.99 -5.39 -20.95
CA ASP A 14 -34.10 -4.28 -20.62
C ASP A 14 -33.89 -4.13 -19.11
N LEU A 15 -34.93 -4.29 -18.30
CA LEU A 15 -34.84 -4.27 -16.85
C LEU A 15 -33.99 -5.43 -16.31
N GLU A 16 -34.21 -6.64 -16.81
CA GLU A 16 -33.39 -7.82 -16.45
C GLU A 16 -31.93 -7.63 -16.85
N SER A 17 -31.67 -7.08 -18.04
CA SER A 17 -30.32 -6.73 -18.50
C SER A 17 -29.63 -5.73 -17.57
N LYS A 18 -30.30 -4.61 -17.27
CA LYS A 18 -29.78 -3.56 -16.37
C LYS A 18 -29.56 -4.07 -14.94
N ALA A 19 -30.44 -4.92 -14.42
CA ALA A 19 -30.30 -5.53 -13.10
C ALA A 19 -29.08 -6.46 -13.03
N ASN A 20 -28.84 -7.25 -14.08
CA ASN A 20 -27.66 -8.11 -14.18
C ASN A 20 -26.37 -7.30 -14.23
N ASP A 21 -26.33 -6.20 -14.97
CA ASP A 21 -25.17 -5.32 -15.04
C ASP A 21 -24.88 -4.63 -13.70
N LEU A 22 -25.92 -4.18 -12.99
CA LEU A 22 -25.78 -3.64 -11.65
C LEU A 22 -25.19 -4.68 -10.68
N SER A 23 -25.69 -5.92 -10.71
CA SER A 23 -25.18 -7.02 -9.87
C SER A 23 -23.69 -7.30 -10.14
N LYS A 24 -23.26 -7.30 -11.40
CA LYS A 24 -21.83 -7.45 -11.77
C LYS A 24 -20.98 -6.30 -11.22
N LEU A 25 -21.43 -5.05 -11.35
CA LEU A 25 -20.73 -3.89 -10.80
C LEU A 25 -20.63 -3.96 -9.27
N GLN A 26 -21.71 -4.34 -8.59
CA GLN A 26 -21.74 -4.47 -7.14
C GLN A 26 -20.75 -5.53 -6.64
N LYS A 27 -20.59 -6.65 -7.36
CA LYS A 27 -19.58 -7.68 -7.08
C LYS A 27 -18.15 -7.19 -7.32
N GLY A 28 -17.94 -6.27 -8.25
CA GLY A 28 -16.62 -5.66 -8.52
C GLY A 28 -16.17 -4.63 -7.48
N ARG A 29 -17.09 -3.97 -6.77
CA ARG A 29 -16.78 -2.95 -5.74
C ARG A 29 -15.86 -3.43 -4.60
N PRO A 30 -16.10 -4.58 -3.93
CA PRO A 30 -15.19 -5.04 -2.87
C PRO A 30 -13.77 -5.28 -3.39
N ASN A 31 -13.62 -5.80 -4.61
CA ASN A 31 -12.30 -5.97 -5.23
C ASN A 31 -11.60 -4.63 -5.49
N GLN A 32 -12.32 -3.62 -5.97
CA GLN A 32 -11.76 -2.27 -6.15
C GLN A 32 -11.31 -1.66 -4.82
N ALA A 33 -12.09 -1.83 -3.75
CA ALA A 33 -11.73 -1.36 -2.42
C ALA A 33 -10.46 -2.07 -1.89
N HIS A 34 -10.33 -3.38 -2.09
CA HIS A 34 -9.13 -4.14 -1.73
C HIS A 34 -7.90 -3.70 -2.52
N ILE A 35 -8.05 -3.48 -3.84
CA ILE A 35 -6.96 -2.98 -4.70
C ILE A 35 -6.49 -1.61 -4.22
N ALA A 36 -7.41 -0.69 -3.93
CA ALA A 36 -7.07 0.64 -3.42
C ALA A 36 -6.32 0.56 -2.07
N LYS A 37 -6.79 -0.30 -1.16
CA LYS A 37 -6.13 -0.53 0.13
C LYS A 37 -4.72 -1.11 -0.03
N ASN A 38 -4.55 -2.13 -0.87
CA ASN A 38 -3.23 -2.71 -1.16
C ASN A 38 -2.29 -1.71 -1.82
N HIS A 39 -2.78 -0.89 -2.74
CA HIS A 39 -1.99 0.17 -3.35
C HIS A 39 -1.51 1.18 -2.29
N GLN A 40 -2.36 1.57 -1.35
CA GLN A 40 -1.98 2.49 -0.27
C GLN A 40 -0.89 1.88 0.63
N VAL A 41 -1.04 0.60 0.97
CA VAL A 41 -0.04 -0.14 1.76
C VAL A 41 1.30 -0.22 1.01
N ARG A 42 1.29 -0.60 -0.27
CA ARG A 42 2.50 -0.63 -1.10
C ARG A 42 3.17 0.72 -1.19
N LYS A 43 2.42 1.79 -1.48
CA LYS A 43 2.95 3.16 -1.53
C LYS A 43 3.65 3.54 -0.21
N LYS A 44 3.06 3.20 0.94
CA LYS A 44 3.66 3.45 2.25
C LYS A 44 4.99 2.71 2.40
N TYR A 45 5.03 1.41 2.10
CA TYR A 45 6.27 0.63 2.22
C TYR A 45 7.34 1.07 1.25
N THR A 46 7.01 1.44 0.02
CA THR A 46 7.98 1.98 -0.95
C THR A 46 8.65 3.25 -0.43
N ILE A 47 7.87 4.17 0.17
CA ILE A 47 8.42 5.40 0.77
C ILE A 47 9.34 5.04 1.94
N GLN A 48 8.88 4.17 2.85
CA GLN A 48 9.67 3.76 4.01
C GLN A 48 10.96 3.05 3.61
N LEU A 49 10.92 2.21 2.57
CA LEU A 49 12.10 1.54 2.04
C LEU A 49 13.13 2.56 1.55
N GLY A 50 12.70 3.49 0.69
CA GLY A 50 13.58 4.54 0.16
C GLY A 50 14.20 5.42 1.26
N GLU A 51 13.44 5.79 2.28
CA GLU A 51 13.95 6.54 3.43
C GLU A 51 15.02 5.75 4.20
N ASN A 52 14.81 4.45 4.45
CA ASN A 52 15.79 3.62 5.16
C ASN A 52 17.05 3.35 4.31
N GLU A 53 16.90 3.16 3.00
CA GLU A 53 18.04 3.05 2.09
C GLU A 53 18.88 4.33 2.07
N LEU A 54 18.24 5.49 2.10
CA LEU A 54 18.93 6.77 2.19
C LEU A 54 19.70 6.88 3.51
N VAL A 55 19.06 6.59 4.65
CA VAL A 55 19.73 6.58 5.96
C VAL A 55 20.92 5.62 5.96
N LEU A 56 20.77 4.42 5.39
CA LEU A 56 21.87 3.46 5.31
C LEU A 56 23.04 4.01 4.47
N LYS A 57 22.75 4.68 3.36
CA LYS A 57 23.80 5.33 2.54
C LYS A 57 24.54 6.39 3.34
N GLU A 58 23.84 7.26 4.06
CA GLU A 58 24.46 8.27 4.92
C GLU A 58 25.31 7.64 6.03
N LEU A 59 24.81 6.59 6.70
CA LEU A 59 25.57 5.87 7.74
C LEU A 59 26.86 5.24 7.19
N ASN A 60 26.88 4.75 5.96
CA ASN A 60 28.08 4.17 5.35
C ASN A 60 29.12 5.24 4.96
N LEU A 61 28.74 6.53 4.91
CA LEU A 61 29.66 7.64 4.64
C LEU A 61 30.33 8.19 5.91
N LEU A 62 29.85 7.78 7.09
CA LEU A 62 30.40 8.22 8.36
C LEU A 62 31.75 7.55 8.66
N ASN A 63 32.64 8.30 9.30
CA ASN A 63 33.87 7.76 9.88
C ASN A 63 33.54 6.82 11.05
N GLU A 64 34.44 5.89 11.35
CA GLU A 64 34.25 4.89 12.42
C GLU A 64 34.09 5.52 13.82
N ASP A 65 34.62 6.74 14.04
CA ASP A 65 34.53 7.48 15.30
C ASP A 65 33.33 8.45 15.36
N ALA A 66 32.47 8.46 14.34
CA ALA A 66 31.32 9.34 14.29
C ALA A 66 30.32 9.04 15.41
N ASN A 67 29.81 10.09 16.05
CA ASN A 67 28.77 9.95 17.06
C ASN A 67 27.39 9.80 16.39
N VAL A 68 26.76 8.64 16.58
CA VAL A 68 25.39 8.39 16.13
C VAL A 68 24.43 8.44 17.32
N TYR A 69 23.27 9.05 17.11
CA TYR A 69 22.23 9.14 18.12
C TYR A 69 20.88 8.69 17.55
N LYS A 70 20.12 7.95 18.34
CA LYS A 70 18.76 7.52 18.03
C LYS A 70 17.77 8.25 18.92
N LEU A 71 16.75 8.86 18.32
CA LEU A 71 15.64 9.47 19.04
C LEU A 71 14.70 8.38 19.59
N ILE A 72 14.51 8.36 20.90
CA ILE A 72 13.57 7.49 21.61
C ILE A 72 12.70 8.38 22.51
N GLY A 73 11.44 8.57 22.14
CA GLY A 73 10.57 9.53 22.82
C GLY A 73 11.16 10.94 22.78
N PRO A 74 11.29 11.65 23.92
CA PRO A 74 11.88 12.98 23.97
C PRO A 74 13.42 12.99 24.09
N VAL A 75 14.10 11.83 24.07
CA VAL A 75 15.56 11.75 24.34
C VAL A 75 16.37 11.21 23.16
N LEU A 76 17.61 11.70 23.04
CA LEU A 76 18.62 11.17 22.11
C LEU A 76 19.53 10.18 22.84
N VAL A 77 19.55 8.94 22.37
CA VAL A 77 20.37 7.87 22.94
C VAL A 77 21.55 7.61 22.02
N LYS A 78 22.77 7.64 22.57
CA LYS A 78 23.98 7.34 21.80
C LYS A 78 23.93 5.89 21.30
N GLN A 79 24.34 5.68 20.06
CA GLN A 79 24.38 4.38 19.42
C GLN A 79 25.75 4.15 18.81
N ASP A 80 26.16 2.90 18.81
CA ASP A 80 27.31 2.46 18.04
C ASP A 80 26.97 2.51 16.54
N LEU A 81 27.95 2.90 15.71
CA LEU A 81 27.74 3.04 14.26
C LEU A 81 27.45 1.68 13.60
N ALA A 82 28.10 0.61 14.04
CA ALA A 82 27.85 -0.73 13.51
C ALA A 82 26.47 -1.24 13.93
N GLU A 83 26.05 -0.97 15.17
CA GLU A 83 24.68 -1.27 15.62
C GLU A 83 23.63 -0.51 14.82
N ALA A 84 23.83 0.79 14.60
CA ALA A 84 22.93 1.62 13.79
C ALA A 84 22.81 1.07 12.36
N ASN A 85 23.93 0.71 11.73
CA ASN A 85 23.96 0.10 10.41
C ASN A 85 23.22 -1.25 10.36
N ALA A 86 23.49 -2.15 11.31
CA ALA A 86 22.84 -3.45 11.38
C ALA A 86 21.31 -3.31 11.55
N ASN A 87 20.88 -2.37 12.40
CA ASN A 87 19.46 -2.11 12.64
C ASN A 87 18.74 -1.58 11.39
N VAL A 88 19.35 -0.64 10.66
CA VAL A 88 18.77 -0.10 9.42
C VAL A 88 18.72 -1.17 8.33
N ARG A 89 19.78 -1.98 8.17
CA ARG A 89 19.81 -3.11 7.21
C ARG A 89 18.71 -4.13 7.50
N LYS A 90 18.56 -4.54 8.76
CA LYS A 90 17.50 -5.47 9.17
C LYS A 90 16.11 -4.90 8.92
N ARG A 91 15.92 -3.59 9.10
CA ARG A 91 14.66 -2.92 8.79
C ARG A 91 14.35 -2.91 7.29
N ILE A 92 15.35 -2.65 6.44
CA ILE A 92 15.22 -2.74 4.99
C ILE A 92 14.83 -4.16 4.57
N GLU A 93 15.49 -5.19 5.11
CA GLU A 93 15.19 -6.59 4.83
C GLU A 93 13.72 -6.93 5.13
N TYR A 94 13.22 -6.56 6.30
CA TYR A 94 11.81 -6.80 6.65
C TYR A 94 10.84 -6.05 5.74
N ILE A 95 11.10 -4.78 5.40
CA ILE A 95 10.22 -4.01 4.53
C ILE A 95 10.21 -4.61 3.11
N SER A 96 11.37 -4.99 2.59
CA SER A 96 11.50 -5.61 1.27
C SER A 96 10.81 -6.97 1.19
N ALA A 97 10.78 -7.74 2.27
CA ALA A 97 10.08 -9.03 2.31
C ALA A 97 8.55 -8.90 2.29
N GLU A 98 8.01 -7.76 2.74
CA GLU A 98 6.56 -7.49 2.83
C GLU A 98 5.98 -6.75 1.60
N LEU A 99 6.83 -6.27 0.69
CA LEU A 99 6.47 -5.49 -0.51
C LEU A 99 6.09 -6.38 -1.71
#